data_AF-A0A8H7V4H6-F1
#
_entry.id   AF-A0A8H7V4H6-F1
#
_cell.length_a   1.000
_cell.length_b   1.000
_cell.length_c   1.000
_cell.angle_alpha   90.00
_cell.angle_beta   90.00
_cell.angle_gamma   90.00
#
_symmetry.space_group_name_H-M   'P 1'
#
loop_
_entity.id
_entity.type
_entity.pdbx_description
1 polymer ?
#
loop_
_entity_poly.entity_id
_entity_poly.type
_entity_poly.pdbx_seq_one_letter_code
_entity_poly.pdbx_strand_id
1 'polypeptide(L)'
;MFQEISPVKAGGDIITETPETYYYTPEYMMAVESPKPSLMKRVKNSLTTREGLLGEYDYIALCMPRIPFYTKKVGKSIFYGPDDSIPVLVALLMGFQHFLAVVGGIITPTIILSGAGSNNLNLDEDTRQYMVSVSLIVSGIMSIFQIVRFKIPKTNYYFGIGLLQIAGVAFANMPAAQAVVGNMYKNGHCPTEILADGTTSYLPCPDAFGAILGTQMLCAFLNIAISFLPHRVLRKLFPKIVTGTVLVVIGASLIGNAMKNWAGGSGACMSRPLSGDYVLCPDIYAPNAQAWGSPMNFAIGGAVFGSIILIEILGSVFLKNISVILGLIIGVIMTVSLGMFDNTSIASAPVITFLWVKTFNYSIYPPAILPFLFTCLDMMIECLGDLTAASDVSGLPVEGTAFEERSQGGLLCDGVSIILSGLCSTMGVITYSNNNGVIAVTRCASRTAGLVCAGLLILCGMFSKISAAFLAVPNPVVGGMTLFIFSSVGTSGIRILGYLDWSRRDRVIVASSLAIGLGVSLVPDWFTYVMPITTNEAAQGFYDSISTIVETGYLMTGLIAILLNCILPADLPESFLGEDKESISGHSRLYSDEEEQKSVSCKIETTGPKHL
;
A
#
# COMPACT_ATOMS: atom_id res chain seq x y z
N MET A 1 1.41 -1.38 -79.93
CA MET A 1 2.55 -0.75 -80.60
C MET A 1 3.06 0.33 -79.64
N PHE A 2 4.20 0.07 -78.99
CA PHE A 2 4.98 0.90 -78.03
C PHE A 2 4.26 1.32 -76.72
N GLN A 3 4.66 0.94 -75.50
CA GLN A 3 5.97 0.88 -74.78
C GLN A 3 6.45 2.26 -74.25
N GLU A 4 6.53 2.34 -72.91
CA GLU A 4 7.39 3.20 -72.05
C GLU A 4 7.19 4.74 -72.13
N ILE A 5 7.24 5.56 -71.06
CA ILE A 5 8.19 5.68 -69.94
C ILE A 5 7.50 6.41 -68.74
N SER A 6 7.85 6.01 -67.51
CA SER A 6 7.69 6.71 -66.21
C SER A 6 9.11 7.15 -65.73
N PRO A 7 9.39 7.95 -64.65
CA PRO A 7 8.57 8.71 -63.69
C PRO A 7 9.08 10.17 -63.44
N VAL A 8 8.48 10.95 -62.51
CA VAL A 8 9.12 11.45 -61.27
C VAL A 8 8.19 12.36 -60.45
N LYS A 9 8.27 12.15 -59.13
CA LYS A 9 7.56 12.65 -57.95
C LYS A 9 7.61 14.17 -57.68
N ALA A 10 6.52 14.67 -57.10
CA ALA A 10 6.41 15.38 -55.81
C ALA A 10 4.89 15.63 -55.59
N GLY A 11 4.24 15.49 -54.44
CA GLY A 11 4.61 15.31 -53.04
C GLY A 11 3.43 15.84 -52.22
N GLY A 12 3.00 15.09 -51.20
CA GLY A 12 2.05 15.55 -50.18
C GLY A 12 0.68 14.89 -50.23
N ASP A 13 0.51 13.79 -49.49
CA ASP A 13 -0.80 13.34 -49.04
C ASP A 13 -0.80 13.24 -47.52
N ILE A 14 -1.77 13.96 -46.95
CA ILE A 14 -2.16 13.99 -45.54
C ILE A 14 -2.83 12.65 -45.25
N ILE A 15 -2.21 11.81 -44.41
CA ILE A 15 -2.85 10.59 -43.91
C ILE A 15 -3.41 10.91 -42.51
N THR A 16 -4.73 10.98 -42.44
CA THR A 16 -5.50 10.98 -41.20
C THR A 16 -5.34 9.61 -40.52
N GLU A 17 -4.59 9.56 -39.42
CA GLU A 17 -4.52 8.38 -38.54
C GLU A 17 -5.80 8.32 -37.69
N THR A 18 -6.58 7.25 -37.87
CA THR A 18 -7.63 6.79 -36.95
C THR A 18 -7.01 6.08 -35.74
N PRO A 19 -7.57 6.16 -34.53
CA PRO A 19 -7.06 5.43 -33.37
C PRO A 19 -7.43 3.94 -33.48
N GLU A 20 -6.46 3.09 -33.83
CA GLU A 20 -6.64 1.64 -33.77
C GLU A 20 -6.85 1.21 -32.32
N THR A 21 -8.04 0.69 -32.06
CA THR A 21 -8.48 0.03 -30.84
C THR A 21 -7.67 -1.26 -30.68
N TYR A 22 -6.88 -1.36 -29.61
CA TYR A 22 -6.10 -2.55 -29.27
C TYR A 22 -7.02 -3.69 -28.79
N TYR A 23 -7.61 -4.44 -29.72
CA TYR A 23 -8.15 -5.77 -29.44
C TYR A 23 -7.02 -6.81 -29.57
N TYR A 24 -6.66 -7.44 -28.45
CA TYR A 24 -5.76 -8.60 -28.46
C TYR A 24 -6.47 -9.78 -29.12
N THR A 25 -5.97 -10.24 -30.27
CA THR A 25 -6.41 -11.51 -30.89
C THR A 25 -5.81 -12.71 -30.10
N PRO A 26 -6.58 -13.78 -29.86
CA PRO A 26 -6.16 -14.93 -29.06
C PRO A 26 -5.38 -15.98 -29.88
N GLU A 27 -4.52 -15.58 -30.82
CA GLU A 27 -3.84 -16.51 -31.74
C GLU A 27 -2.47 -17.02 -31.28
N TYR A 28 -2.05 -16.72 -30.05
CA TYR A 28 -0.82 -17.27 -29.44
C TYR A 28 -1.10 -18.01 -28.12
N MET A 29 -2.03 -18.97 -28.15
CA MET A 29 -2.19 -19.94 -27.05
C MET A 29 -2.26 -21.37 -27.58
N MET A 30 -1.15 -21.86 -28.11
CA MET A 30 -0.83 -23.29 -28.02
C MET A 30 0.58 -23.43 -27.45
N ALA A 31 0.69 -23.33 -26.12
CA ALA A 31 1.87 -23.81 -25.42
C ALA A 31 1.88 -25.33 -25.53
N VAL A 32 2.77 -25.86 -26.36
CA VAL A 32 3.12 -27.29 -26.32
C VAL A 32 3.70 -27.55 -24.92
N GLU A 33 2.96 -28.28 -24.07
CA GLU A 33 3.45 -28.74 -22.78
C GLU A 33 4.63 -29.70 -23.00
N SER A 34 5.84 -29.15 -23.03
CA SER A 34 7.06 -29.92 -22.87
C SER A 34 7.22 -30.30 -21.40
N PRO A 35 7.67 -31.52 -21.07
CA PRO A 35 7.84 -31.95 -19.69
C PRO A 35 8.82 -31.01 -18.98
N LYS A 36 8.33 -30.31 -17.94
CA LYS A 36 9.14 -29.39 -17.13
C LYS A 36 10.40 -30.14 -16.65
N PRO A 37 11.62 -29.68 -16.96
CA PRO A 37 12.83 -30.36 -16.53
C PRO A 37 12.88 -30.43 -15.00
N SER A 38 13.44 -31.52 -14.45
CA SER A 38 13.62 -31.70 -13.00
C SER A 38 14.26 -30.45 -12.37
N LEU A 39 13.81 -30.05 -11.19
CA LEU A 39 14.26 -28.84 -10.46
C LEU A 39 15.79 -28.67 -10.48
N MET A 40 16.52 -29.76 -10.23
CA MET A 40 17.99 -29.80 -10.19
C MET A 40 18.66 -29.48 -11.54
N LYS A 41 18.06 -29.92 -12.66
CA LYS A 41 18.55 -29.63 -14.02
C LYS A 41 18.23 -28.18 -14.42
N ARG A 42 17.12 -27.62 -13.92
CA ARG A 42 16.74 -26.21 -14.12
C ARG A 42 17.69 -25.27 -13.36
N VAL A 43 17.98 -25.57 -12.10
CA VAL A 43 18.94 -24.82 -11.27
C VAL A 43 20.35 -24.90 -11.86
N LYS A 44 20.80 -26.10 -12.28
CA LYS A 44 22.10 -26.27 -12.93
C LYS A 44 22.20 -25.41 -14.18
N ASN A 45 21.23 -25.53 -15.09
CA ASN A 45 21.25 -24.76 -16.34
C ASN A 45 21.18 -23.24 -16.09
N SER A 46 20.35 -22.76 -15.15
CA SER A 46 20.27 -21.33 -14.80
C SER A 46 21.58 -20.77 -14.25
N LEU A 47 22.36 -21.57 -13.50
CA LEU A 47 23.63 -21.12 -12.89
C LEU A 47 24.85 -21.37 -13.77
N THR A 48 24.79 -22.29 -14.74
CA THR A 48 25.95 -22.66 -15.57
C THR A 48 25.94 -22.06 -16.98
N THR A 49 24.81 -21.60 -17.50
CA THR A 49 24.74 -21.04 -18.86
C THR A 49 24.70 -19.51 -18.86
N ARG A 50 25.34 -18.88 -19.86
CA ARG A 50 25.34 -17.42 -20.03
C ARG A 50 23.92 -16.88 -20.24
N GLU A 51 23.07 -17.63 -20.95
CA GLU A 51 21.64 -17.32 -21.14
C GLU A 51 20.84 -17.44 -19.83
N GLY A 52 21.15 -18.39 -18.96
CA GLY A 52 20.50 -18.54 -17.65
C GLY A 52 20.91 -17.48 -16.63
N LEU A 53 22.17 -17.02 -16.69
CA LEU A 53 22.72 -16.01 -15.79
C LEU A 53 22.36 -14.58 -16.22
N LEU A 54 22.63 -14.22 -17.48
CA LEU A 54 22.48 -12.85 -18.01
C LEU A 54 21.23 -12.71 -18.89
N GLY A 55 20.91 -13.72 -19.71
CA GLY A 55 19.80 -13.68 -20.67
C GLY A 55 19.84 -12.50 -21.64
N GLU A 56 18.76 -12.35 -22.41
CA GLU A 56 18.58 -11.26 -23.38
C GLU A 56 17.63 -10.16 -22.85
N TYR A 57 17.84 -9.73 -21.61
CA TYR A 57 17.06 -8.64 -21.03
C TYR A 57 17.64 -7.28 -21.45
N ASP A 58 16.79 -6.32 -21.79
CA ASP A 58 17.23 -4.96 -22.14
C ASP A 58 17.54 -4.13 -20.87
N TYR A 59 18.70 -4.40 -20.28
CA TYR A 59 19.20 -3.70 -19.10
C TYR A 59 19.38 -2.18 -19.32
N ILE A 60 19.63 -1.77 -20.57
CA ILE A 60 19.82 -0.37 -20.94
C ILE A 60 18.49 0.36 -20.92
N ALA A 61 17.42 -0.24 -21.46
CA ALA A 61 16.07 0.31 -21.38
C ALA A 61 15.57 0.48 -19.93
N LEU A 62 15.95 -0.43 -19.04
CA LEU A 62 15.59 -0.37 -17.62
C LEU A 62 16.23 0.85 -16.92
N CYS A 63 17.48 1.16 -17.27
CA CYS A 63 18.29 2.19 -16.60
C CYS A 63 18.31 3.55 -17.31
N MET A 64 17.86 3.65 -18.57
CA MET A 64 17.88 4.92 -19.30
C MET A 64 16.83 5.91 -18.78
N PRO A 65 17.21 7.15 -18.42
CA PRO A 65 16.28 8.19 -17.99
C PRO A 65 15.39 8.64 -19.16
N ARG A 66 14.12 8.93 -18.87
CA ARG A 66 13.20 9.52 -19.85
C ARG A 66 13.20 11.03 -19.71
N ILE A 67 14.11 11.70 -20.42
CA ILE A 67 14.18 13.16 -20.43
C ILE A 67 12.97 13.67 -21.24
N PRO A 68 12.13 14.57 -20.69
CA PRO A 68 11.08 15.20 -21.47
C PRO A 68 11.71 15.88 -22.70
N PHE A 69 11.08 15.72 -23.87
CA PHE A 69 11.53 16.27 -25.17
C PHE A 69 12.69 15.54 -25.89
N TYR A 70 13.30 14.49 -25.31
CA TYR A 70 14.43 13.79 -25.94
C TYR A 70 14.35 12.26 -25.77
N THR A 71 13.23 11.64 -26.16
CA THR A 71 13.07 10.17 -26.07
C THR A 71 13.37 9.47 -27.39
N LYS A 72 14.49 8.74 -27.44
CA LYS A 72 14.69 7.68 -28.44
C LYS A 72 13.60 6.61 -28.26
N LYS A 73 13.09 6.03 -29.35
CA LYS A 73 12.19 4.85 -29.29
C LYS A 73 12.92 3.71 -28.58
N VAL A 74 12.57 3.45 -27.32
CA VAL A 74 13.03 2.28 -26.56
C VAL A 74 12.34 1.04 -27.15
N GLY A 75 13.06 -0.08 -27.30
CA GLY A 75 12.52 -1.34 -27.82
C GLY A 75 11.34 -1.84 -26.99
N LYS A 76 10.49 -2.71 -27.57
CA LYS A 76 9.40 -3.37 -26.84
C LYS A 76 9.99 -4.19 -25.68
N SER A 77 9.80 -3.72 -24.44
CA SER A 77 10.13 -4.51 -23.24
C SER A 77 9.29 -5.78 -23.21
N ILE A 78 9.96 -6.92 -23.07
CA ILE A 78 9.39 -8.27 -22.97
C ILE A 78 8.62 -8.35 -21.66
N PHE A 79 7.36 -8.78 -21.73
CA PHE A 79 6.57 -9.06 -20.53
C PHE A 79 6.91 -10.45 -20.01
N TYR A 80 7.30 -10.54 -18.74
CA TYR A 80 7.51 -11.80 -18.04
C TYR A 80 6.32 -12.11 -17.15
N GLY A 81 5.60 -13.17 -17.47
CA GLY A 81 4.48 -13.67 -16.70
C GLY A 81 4.89 -14.32 -15.36
N PRO A 82 3.91 -14.66 -14.51
CA PRO A 82 4.18 -15.19 -13.16
C PRO A 82 4.97 -16.50 -13.13
N ASP A 83 4.74 -17.37 -14.12
CA ASP A 83 5.36 -18.70 -14.22
C ASP A 83 6.58 -18.73 -15.16
N ASP A 84 6.95 -17.59 -15.76
CA ASP A 84 8.06 -17.50 -16.70
C ASP A 84 9.42 -17.64 -15.99
N SER A 85 10.31 -18.41 -16.61
CA SER A 85 11.71 -18.50 -16.18
C SER A 85 12.46 -17.25 -16.61
N ILE A 86 12.91 -16.46 -15.63
CA ILE A 86 13.75 -15.29 -15.86
C ILE A 86 15.23 -15.59 -15.55
N PRO A 87 16.17 -14.89 -16.19
CA PRO A 87 17.59 -15.01 -15.87
C PRO A 87 17.86 -14.64 -14.40
N VAL A 88 18.87 -15.27 -13.80
CA VAL A 88 19.17 -15.10 -12.36
C VAL A 88 19.49 -13.64 -12.05
N LEU A 89 20.27 -12.95 -12.89
CA LEU A 89 20.58 -11.54 -12.66
C LEU A 89 19.33 -10.65 -12.73
N VAL A 90 18.42 -10.91 -13.68
CA VAL A 90 17.14 -10.20 -13.76
C VAL A 90 16.31 -10.46 -12.51
N ALA A 91 16.22 -11.71 -12.05
CA ALA A 91 15.52 -12.04 -10.81
C ALA A 91 16.11 -11.31 -9.60
N LEU A 92 17.45 -11.22 -9.52
CA LEU A 92 18.15 -10.50 -8.45
C LEU A 92 17.88 -9.00 -8.51
N LEU A 93 18.00 -8.38 -9.67
CA LEU A 93 17.78 -6.93 -9.85
C LEU A 93 16.32 -6.56 -9.62
N MET A 94 15.37 -7.31 -10.19
CA MET A 94 13.94 -7.07 -10.00
C MET A 94 13.53 -7.35 -8.56
N GLY A 95 14.04 -8.41 -7.94
CA GLY A 95 13.79 -8.70 -6.53
C GLY A 95 14.33 -7.61 -5.60
N PHE A 96 15.53 -7.10 -5.88
CA PHE A 96 16.10 -5.96 -5.15
C PHE A 96 15.28 -4.69 -5.33
N GLN A 97 14.78 -4.44 -6.54
CA GLN A 97 13.90 -3.30 -6.83
C GLN A 97 12.58 -3.40 -6.06
N HIS A 98 11.94 -4.57 -6.05
CA HIS A 98 10.74 -4.80 -5.25
C HIS A 98 11.02 -4.60 -3.76
N PHE A 99 12.14 -5.12 -3.25
CA PHE A 99 12.56 -4.91 -1.86
C PHE A 99 12.66 -3.42 -1.53
N LEU A 100 13.36 -2.65 -2.36
CA LEU A 100 13.50 -1.20 -2.18
C LEU A 100 12.17 -0.44 -2.26
N ALA A 101 11.23 -0.89 -3.09
CA ALA A 101 9.92 -0.28 -3.22
C ALA A 101 9.00 -0.50 -2.02
N VAL A 102 9.10 -1.67 -1.36
CA VAL A 102 8.20 -2.06 -0.27
C VAL A 102 8.77 -1.82 1.13
N VAL A 103 10.09 -1.81 1.30
CA VAL A 103 10.75 -1.77 2.63
C VAL A 103 10.31 -0.58 3.47
N GLY A 104 10.25 0.63 2.88
CA GLY A 104 9.82 1.84 3.59
C GLY A 104 8.38 1.74 4.09
N GLY A 105 7.52 1.11 3.31
CA GLY A 105 6.14 0.84 3.68
C GLY A 105 5.99 -0.16 4.83
N ILE A 106 6.77 -1.24 4.79
CA ILE A 106 6.72 -2.31 5.81
C ILE A 106 7.18 -1.82 7.19
N ILE A 107 8.23 -1.02 7.24
CA ILE A 107 8.82 -0.57 8.51
C ILE A 107 8.03 0.58 9.15
N THR A 108 7.40 1.43 8.34
CA THR A 108 6.78 2.68 8.80
C THR A 108 5.71 2.48 9.89
N PRO A 109 4.72 1.56 9.75
CA PRO A 109 3.73 1.33 10.81
C PRO A 109 4.37 1.01 12.16
N THR A 110 5.42 0.19 12.12
CA THR A 110 6.15 -0.22 13.32
C THR A 110 6.87 0.95 13.96
N ILE A 111 7.53 1.80 13.16
CA ILE A 111 8.23 3.00 13.64
C ILE A 111 7.25 4.01 14.24
N ILE A 112 6.10 4.22 13.60
CA ILE A 112 5.07 5.16 14.04
C ILE A 112 4.47 4.70 15.38
N LEU A 113 3.98 3.46 15.45
CA LEU A 113 3.29 2.98 16.65
C LEU A 113 4.21 2.85 17.86
N SER A 114 5.46 2.42 17.63
CA SER A 114 6.43 2.24 18.72
C SER A 114 7.05 3.56 19.22
N GLY A 115 6.91 4.65 18.45
CA GLY A 115 7.47 5.97 18.75
C GLY A 115 6.73 6.74 19.85
N ALA A 116 7.04 8.04 19.94
CA ALA A 116 6.52 8.90 21.00
C ALA A 116 5.13 9.48 20.70
N GLY A 117 4.26 9.55 21.71
CA GLY A 117 2.96 10.22 21.63
C GLY A 117 1.89 9.62 22.54
N SER A 118 0.78 10.36 22.70
CA SER A 118 -0.38 9.93 23.49
C SER A 118 -1.11 8.70 22.93
N ASN A 119 -0.93 8.44 21.64
CA ASN A 119 -1.58 7.35 20.92
C ASN A 119 -0.53 6.32 20.42
N ASN A 120 0.71 6.40 20.92
CA ASN A 120 1.81 5.53 20.55
C ASN A 120 2.37 4.83 21.81
N LEU A 121 3.18 3.78 21.62
CA LEU A 121 3.62 2.91 22.71
C LEU A 121 4.77 3.49 23.55
N ASN A 122 5.45 4.54 23.07
CA ASN A 122 6.58 5.20 23.73
C ASN A 122 7.70 4.20 24.13
N LEU A 123 8.01 3.22 23.27
CA LEU A 123 8.96 2.15 23.60
C LEU A 123 10.41 2.63 23.51
N ASP A 124 11.29 1.93 24.22
CA ASP A 124 12.74 2.16 24.15
C ASP A 124 13.32 1.78 22.79
N GLU A 125 14.43 2.43 22.43
CA GLU A 125 15.03 2.30 21.10
C GLU A 125 15.44 0.87 20.74
N ASP A 126 15.93 0.09 21.70
CA ASP A 126 16.31 -1.32 21.48
C ASP A 126 15.07 -2.18 21.15
N THR A 127 13.96 -1.96 21.85
CA THR A 127 12.68 -2.61 21.52
C THR A 127 12.14 -2.17 20.16
N ARG A 128 12.22 -0.88 19.83
CA ARG A 128 11.81 -0.35 18.51
C ARG A 128 12.63 -0.99 17.39
N GLN A 129 13.94 -1.10 17.56
CA GLN A 129 14.87 -1.72 16.61
C GLN A 129 14.50 -3.18 16.36
N TYR A 130 14.28 -3.92 17.44
CA TYR A 130 13.82 -5.31 17.37
C TYR A 130 12.51 -5.44 16.58
N MET A 131 11.51 -4.60 16.86
CA MET A 131 10.22 -4.66 16.17
C MET A 131 10.36 -4.41 14.65
N VAL A 132 11.22 -3.46 14.24
CA VAL A 132 11.51 -3.20 12.82
C VAL A 132 12.20 -4.40 12.17
N SER A 133 13.14 -5.04 12.85
CA SER A 133 13.78 -6.26 12.35
C SER A 133 12.79 -7.41 12.17
N VAL A 134 11.95 -7.66 13.18
CA VAL A 134 10.95 -8.73 13.15
C VAL A 134 9.91 -8.50 12.06
N SER A 135 9.44 -7.25 11.88
CA SER A 135 8.45 -6.94 10.85
C SER A 135 8.99 -7.25 9.45
N LEU A 136 10.27 -7.00 9.17
CA LEU A 136 10.93 -7.39 7.92
C LEU A 136 11.04 -8.91 7.76
N ILE A 137 11.50 -9.62 8.80
CA ILE A 137 11.64 -11.08 8.77
C ILE A 137 10.29 -11.73 8.47
N VAL A 138 9.26 -11.40 9.25
CA VAL A 138 7.92 -11.99 9.12
C VAL A 138 7.28 -11.62 7.79
N SER A 139 7.42 -10.37 7.34
CA SER A 139 6.94 -9.94 6.01
C SER A 139 7.56 -10.76 4.89
N GLY A 140 8.87 -11.04 4.96
CA GLY A 140 9.53 -11.93 4.00
C GLY A 140 9.00 -13.37 4.05
N ILE A 141 8.81 -13.95 5.23
CA ILE A 141 8.27 -15.31 5.37
C ILE A 141 6.84 -15.38 4.82
N MET A 142 5.97 -14.44 5.18
CA MET A 142 4.57 -14.40 4.71
C MET A 142 4.49 -14.13 3.20
N SER A 143 5.41 -13.34 2.64
CA SER A 143 5.53 -13.15 1.19
C SER A 143 5.79 -14.47 0.46
N ILE A 144 6.67 -15.33 0.99
CA ILE A 144 6.93 -16.66 0.40
C ILE A 144 5.62 -17.47 0.36
N PHE A 145 4.86 -17.48 1.45
CA PHE A 145 3.59 -18.18 1.50
C PHE A 145 2.56 -17.64 0.50
N GLN A 146 2.46 -16.32 0.34
CA GLN A 146 1.57 -15.72 -0.65
C GLN A 146 1.98 -16.04 -2.10
N ILE A 147 3.29 -16.11 -2.38
CA ILE A 147 3.81 -16.34 -3.74
C ILE A 147 3.73 -17.80 -4.18
N VAL A 148 4.00 -18.76 -3.28
CA VAL A 148 4.22 -20.17 -3.67
C VAL A 148 2.93 -20.91 -4.05
N ARG A 149 1.75 -20.44 -3.61
CA ARG A 149 0.41 -21.06 -3.79
C ARG A 149 0.39 -22.59 -3.84
N PHE A 150 -0.07 -23.22 -2.77
CA PHE A 150 -0.27 -24.67 -2.76
C PHE A 150 -1.74 -25.04 -2.48
N LYS A 151 -2.18 -26.17 -3.03
CA LYS A 151 -3.53 -26.71 -2.77
C LYS A 151 -3.53 -27.39 -1.41
N ILE A 152 -4.52 -27.08 -0.58
CA ILE A 152 -4.66 -27.71 0.74
C ILE A 152 -5.08 -29.17 0.52
N PRO A 153 -4.30 -30.16 1.00
CA PRO A 153 -4.58 -31.56 0.77
C PRO A 153 -6.00 -31.93 1.20
N LYS A 154 -6.69 -32.74 0.41
CA LYS A 154 -8.06 -33.23 0.66
C LYS A 154 -9.17 -32.15 0.64
N THR A 155 -8.88 -30.93 0.17
CA THR A 155 -9.89 -29.88 -0.03
C THR A 155 -9.79 -29.24 -1.41
N ASN A 156 -10.78 -28.42 -1.79
CA ASN A 156 -10.75 -27.61 -3.01
C ASN A 156 -10.12 -26.22 -2.80
N TYR A 157 -9.61 -25.93 -1.59
CA TYR A 157 -9.06 -24.63 -1.24
C TYR A 157 -7.56 -24.58 -1.51
N TYR A 158 -7.08 -23.37 -1.75
CA TYR A 158 -5.66 -23.05 -1.92
C TYR A 158 -5.19 -22.21 -0.74
N PHE A 159 -3.89 -22.20 -0.51
CA PHE A 159 -3.23 -21.31 0.42
C PHE A 159 -2.21 -20.47 -0.36
N GLY A 160 -2.36 -19.15 -0.30
CA GLY A 160 -1.58 -18.18 -1.06
C GLY A 160 -2.21 -17.79 -2.42
N ILE A 161 -1.85 -16.61 -2.92
CA ILE A 161 -2.35 -16.03 -4.18
C ILE A 161 -1.72 -16.68 -5.41
N GLY A 162 -0.42 -16.99 -5.35
CA GLY A 162 0.29 -17.56 -6.50
C GLY A 162 0.66 -16.51 -7.55
N LEU A 163 0.91 -15.28 -7.11
CA LEU A 163 1.40 -14.17 -7.92
C LEU A 163 2.59 -13.52 -7.23
N LEU A 164 3.26 -12.59 -7.90
CA LEU A 164 4.25 -11.73 -7.26
C LEU A 164 3.51 -10.79 -6.30
N GLN A 165 3.18 -11.30 -5.13
CA GLN A 165 2.54 -10.55 -4.06
C GLN A 165 3.40 -10.56 -2.80
N ILE A 166 3.86 -9.38 -2.41
CA ILE A 166 4.64 -9.19 -1.19
C ILE A 166 3.66 -8.97 -0.05
N ALA A 167 3.98 -9.51 1.11
CA ALA A 167 3.24 -9.27 2.33
C ALA A 167 3.99 -8.24 3.19
N GLY A 168 3.26 -7.39 3.90
CA GLY A 168 3.79 -6.32 4.75
C GLY A 168 2.87 -5.99 5.91
N VAL A 169 3.38 -5.25 6.90
CA VAL A 169 2.56 -4.78 8.02
C VAL A 169 1.49 -3.83 7.51
N ALA A 170 0.21 -4.11 7.81
CA ALA A 170 -0.91 -3.33 7.29
C ALA A 170 -0.98 -1.93 7.90
N PHE A 171 -1.14 -0.91 7.05
CA PHE A 171 -1.44 0.45 7.53
C PHE A 171 -2.84 0.58 8.11
N ALA A 172 -3.79 -0.26 7.68
CA ALA A 172 -5.14 -0.35 8.25
C ALA A 172 -5.13 -0.58 9.78
N ASN A 173 -4.10 -1.25 10.29
CA ASN A 173 -3.92 -1.48 11.73
C ASN A 173 -3.62 -0.20 12.52
N MET A 174 -3.08 0.82 11.87
CA MET A 174 -2.54 1.99 12.58
C MET A 174 -3.58 2.79 13.33
N PRO A 175 -4.68 3.24 12.71
CA PRO A 175 -5.61 4.11 13.45
C PRO A 175 -6.29 3.35 14.60
N ALA A 176 -6.66 2.08 14.40
CA ALA A 176 -7.25 1.25 15.44
C ALA A 176 -6.27 0.99 16.60
N ALA A 177 -5.01 0.63 16.30
CA ALA A 177 -3.99 0.43 17.33
C ALA A 177 -3.70 1.74 18.09
N GLN A 178 -3.59 2.87 17.40
CA GLN A 178 -3.35 4.17 18.01
C GLN A 178 -4.51 4.62 18.92
N ALA A 179 -5.76 4.40 18.49
CA ALA A 179 -6.94 4.71 19.30
C ALA A 179 -7.02 3.80 20.54
N VAL A 180 -6.72 2.50 20.40
CA VAL A 180 -6.66 1.56 21.54
C VAL A 180 -5.58 1.99 22.54
N VAL A 181 -4.39 2.34 22.06
CA VAL A 181 -3.30 2.84 22.93
C VAL A 181 -3.71 4.14 23.63
N GLY A 182 -4.31 5.09 22.90
CA GLY A 182 -4.79 6.34 23.48
C GLY A 182 -5.82 6.11 24.60
N ASN A 183 -6.75 5.18 24.40
CA ASN A 183 -7.72 4.80 25.43
C ASN A 183 -7.07 4.07 26.62
N MET A 184 -6.04 3.25 26.39
CA MET A 184 -5.29 2.60 27.46
C MET A 184 -4.55 3.60 28.36
N TYR A 185 -4.03 4.72 27.82
CA TYR A 185 -3.51 5.80 28.66
C TYR A 185 -4.61 6.56 29.38
N LYS A 186 -5.72 6.89 28.71
CA LYS A 186 -6.87 7.59 29.32
C LYS A 186 -7.46 6.81 30.50
N ASN A 187 -7.53 5.48 30.39
CA ASN A 187 -8.10 4.60 31.42
C ASN A 187 -7.08 4.14 32.48
N GLY A 188 -5.82 4.58 32.41
CA GLY A 188 -4.77 4.23 33.37
C GLY A 188 -4.18 2.82 33.23
N HIS A 189 -4.50 2.10 32.15
CA HIS A 189 -3.87 0.81 31.84
C HIS A 189 -2.39 0.98 31.46
N CYS A 190 -2.08 2.04 30.72
CA CYS A 190 -0.71 2.44 30.44
C CYS A 190 -0.24 3.56 31.38
N PRO A 191 1.04 3.52 31.81
CA PRO A 191 1.57 4.49 32.76
C PRO A 191 1.72 5.89 32.14
N THR A 192 1.36 6.91 32.92
CA THR A 192 1.61 8.32 32.59
C THR A 192 2.26 9.02 33.79
N GLU A 193 3.10 10.01 33.53
CA GLU A 193 3.74 10.84 34.55
C GLU A 193 3.41 12.31 34.30
N ILE A 194 2.97 13.04 35.32
CA ILE A 194 2.72 14.48 35.20
C ILE A 194 4.02 15.19 35.58
N LEU A 195 4.63 15.88 34.61
CA LEU A 195 5.84 16.68 34.81
C LEU A 195 5.54 17.90 35.69
N ALA A 196 6.59 18.48 36.29
CA ALA A 196 6.50 19.70 37.11
C ALA A 196 5.84 20.89 36.38
N ASP A 197 5.92 20.90 35.05
CA ASP A 197 5.35 21.93 34.17
C ASP A 197 3.85 21.71 33.87
N GLY A 198 3.22 20.69 34.46
CA GLY A 198 1.80 20.35 34.27
C GLY A 198 1.50 19.59 32.97
N THR A 199 2.52 19.21 32.21
CA THR A 199 2.41 18.41 30.99
C THR A 199 2.41 16.91 31.31
N THR A 200 1.59 16.14 30.60
CA THR A 200 1.56 14.67 30.75
C THR A 200 2.64 14.03 29.87
N SER A 201 3.59 13.37 30.51
CA SER A 201 4.53 12.45 29.88
C SER A 201 3.91 11.06 29.75
N TYR A 202 4.00 10.47 28.56
CA TYR A 202 3.51 9.12 28.30
C TYR A 202 4.68 8.15 28.41
N LEU A 203 4.62 7.23 29.38
CA LEU A 203 5.70 6.29 29.66
C LEU A 203 5.60 5.05 28.76
N PRO A 204 6.70 4.28 28.58
CA PRO A 204 6.70 3.08 27.76
C PRO A 204 5.65 2.05 28.19
N CYS A 205 4.82 1.58 27.25
CA CYS A 205 3.74 0.62 27.52
C CYS A 205 3.85 -0.64 26.64
N PRO A 206 4.77 -1.57 26.92
CA PRO A 206 4.94 -2.81 26.14
C PRO A 206 3.74 -3.77 26.28
N ASP A 207 3.02 -3.73 27.41
CA ASP A 207 1.86 -4.58 27.63
C ASP A 207 0.69 -4.22 26.70
N ALA A 208 0.55 -2.93 26.32
CA ALA A 208 -0.42 -2.51 25.32
C ALA A 208 -0.13 -3.13 23.94
N PHE A 209 1.15 -3.28 23.58
CA PHE A 209 1.51 -3.97 22.34
C PHE A 209 1.13 -5.45 22.41
N GLY A 210 1.45 -6.12 23.51
CA GLY A 210 1.04 -7.52 23.73
C GLY A 210 -0.48 -7.73 23.70
N ALA A 211 -1.24 -6.77 24.22
CA ALA A 211 -2.69 -6.73 24.16
C ALA A 211 -3.23 -6.56 22.72
N ILE A 212 -2.62 -5.65 21.94
CA ILE A 212 -2.95 -5.46 20.52
C ILE A 212 -2.70 -6.75 19.76
N LEU A 213 -1.53 -7.38 19.93
CA LEU A 213 -1.18 -8.62 19.23
C LEU A 213 -2.14 -9.75 19.58
N GLY A 214 -2.41 -10.00 20.87
CA GLY A 214 -3.32 -11.06 21.29
C GLY A 214 -4.75 -10.84 20.80
N THR A 215 -5.22 -9.60 20.80
CA THR A 215 -6.56 -9.25 20.29
C THR A 215 -6.63 -9.40 18.76
N GLN A 216 -5.61 -8.94 18.02
CA GLN A 216 -5.53 -9.12 16.56
C GLN A 216 -5.52 -10.59 16.15
N MET A 217 -4.78 -11.44 16.88
CA MET A 217 -4.76 -12.88 16.63
C MET A 217 -6.15 -13.51 16.83
N LEU A 218 -6.89 -13.09 17.85
CA LEU A 218 -8.27 -13.52 18.06
C LEU A 218 -9.17 -13.08 16.90
N CYS A 219 -9.07 -11.82 16.48
CA CYS A 219 -9.87 -11.26 15.39
C CYS A 219 -9.54 -11.91 14.03
N ALA A 220 -8.30 -12.37 13.83
CA ALA A 220 -7.87 -13.03 12.59
C ALA A 220 -8.64 -14.32 12.28
N PHE A 221 -9.22 -15.00 13.28
CA PHE A 221 -10.11 -16.13 13.05
C PHE A 221 -11.35 -15.74 12.23
N LEU A 222 -11.83 -14.50 12.35
CA LEU A 222 -12.92 -13.99 11.51
C LEU A 222 -12.48 -13.93 10.03
N ASN A 223 -11.27 -13.43 9.77
CA ASN A 223 -10.72 -13.35 8.42
C ASN A 223 -10.59 -14.75 7.79
N ILE A 224 -10.05 -15.70 8.56
CA ILE A 224 -9.99 -17.12 8.16
C ILE A 224 -11.40 -17.68 7.87
N ALA A 225 -12.37 -17.45 8.75
CA ALA A 225 -13.73 -17.94 8.56
C ALA A 225 -14.39 -17.36 7.30
N ILE A 226 -14.23 -16.06 7.05
CA ILE A 226 -14.78 -15.37 5.88
C ILE A 226 -14.07 -15.85 4.59
N SER A 227 -12.78 -16.19 4.63
CA SER A 227 -12.05 -16.69 3.46
C SER A 227 -12.64 -17.98 2.87
N PHE A 228 -13.32 -18.79 3.68
CA PHE A 228 -14.01 -20.01 3.23
C PHE A 228 -15.41 -19.76 2.66
N LEU A 229 -15.93 -18.52 2.74
CA LEU A 229 -17.23 -18.18 2.17
C LEU A 229 -17.18 -18.18 0.62
N PRO A 230 -18.31 -18.47 -0.04
CA PRO A 230 -18.40 -18.41 -1.50
C PRO A 230 -18.05 -17.00 -2.01
N HIS A 231 -17.29 -16.91 -3.09
CA HIS A 231 -16.86 -15.63 -3.67
C HIS A 231 -18.02 -14.67 -3.98
N ARG A 232 -19.19 -15.20 -4.35
CA ARG A 232 -20.41 -14.39 -4.56
C ARG A 232 -20.83 -13.59 -3.32
N VAL A 233 -20.61 -14.14 -2.12
CA VAL A 233 -20.89 -13.47 -0.85
C VAL A 233 -19.84 -12.39 -0.60
N LEU A 234 -18.55 -12.70 -0.82
CA LEU A 234 -17.45 -11.75 -0.67
C LEU A 234 -17.63 -10.52 -1.57
N ARG A 235 -18.00 -10.71 -2.85
CA ARG A 235 -18.25 -9.62 -3.81
C ARG A 235 -19.45 -8.75 -3.41
N LYS A 236 -20.44 -9.33 -2.73
CA LYS A 236 -21.60 -8.60 -2.20
C LYS A 236 -21.26 -7.83 -0.92
N LEU A 237 -20.43 -8.41 -0.05
CA LEU A 237 -19.98 -7.77 1.20
C LEU A 237 -19.02 -6.62 0.93
N PHE A 238 -18.14 -6.78 -0.07
CA PHE A 238 -17.06 -5.85 -0.37
C PHE A 238 -17.06 -5.43 -1.85
N PRO A 239 -18.10 -4.71 -2.31
CA PRO A 239 -18.13 -4.20 -3.68
C PRO A 239 -17.07 -3.10 -3.84
N LYS A 240 -16.60 -2.91 -5.09
CA LYS A 240 -15.57 -1.91 -5.46
C LYS A 240 -15.86 -0.50 -4.90
N ILE A 241 -17.14 -0.11 -4.80
CA ILE A 241 -17.57 1.17 -4.21
C ILE A 241 -17.23 1.31 -2.74
N VAL A 242 -17.38 0.25 -1.94
CA VAL A 242 -16.98 0.24 -0.53
C VAL A 242 -15.45 0.28 -0.44
N THR A 243 -14.79 -0.62 -1.19
CA THR A 243 -13.32 -0.74 -1.21
C THR A 243 -12.64 0.59 -1.54
N GLY A 244 -13.02 1.21 -2.66
CA GLY A 244 -12.42 2.46 -3.11
C GLY A 244 -12.66 3.61 -2.14
N THR A 245 -13.87 3.72 -1.57
CA THR A 245 -14.20 4.81 -0.64
C THR A 245 -13.44 4.69 0.69
N VAL A 246 -13.32 3.48 1.23
CA VAL A 246 -12.58 3.23 2.47
C VAL A 246 -11.09 3.54 2.31
N LEU A 247 -10.47 3.08 1.21
CA LEU A 247 -9.05 3.35 0.92
C LEU A 247 -8.73 4.85 0.80
N VAL A 248 -9.66 5.66 0.24
CA VAL A 248 -9.52 7.12 0.21
C VAL A 248 -9.43 7.70 1.62
N VAL A 249 -10.28 7.24 2.54
CA VAL A 249 -10.31 7.74 3.92
C VAL A 249 -9.13 7.24 4.74
N ILE A 250 -8.66 6.00 4.50
CA ILE A 250 -7.40 5.50 5.09
C ILE A 250 -6.25 6.43 4.71
N GLY A 251 -6.06 6.69 3.41
CA GLY A 251 -5.02 7.60 2.93
C GLY A 251 -5.14 9.00 3.55
N ALA A 252 -6.34 9.57 3.57
CA ALA A 252 -6.60 10.89 4.15
C ALA A 252 -6.29 10.97 5.66
N SER A 253 -6.66 9.95 6.43
CA SER A 253 -6.42 9.90 7.88
C SER A 253 -4.94 9.79 8.23
N LEU A 254 -4.16 9.06 7.43
CA LEU A 254 -2.72 8.85 7.66
C LEU A 254 -1.86 10.04 7.24
N ILE A 255 -2.31 10.83 6.25
CA ILE A 255 -1.63 12.08 5.84
C ILE A 255 -1.41 13.01 7.05
N GLY A 256 -2.36 13.07 7.98
CA GLY A 256 -2.20 13.88 9.21
C GLY A 256 -0.98 13.48 10.04
N ASN A 257 -0.71 12.18 10.18
CA ASN A 257 0.47 11.69 10.90
C ASN A 257 1.77 11.98 10.13
N ALA A 258 1.77 11.85 8.79
CA ALA A 258 2.92 12.24 7.97
C ALA A 258 3.25 13.72 8.12
N MET A 259 2.24 14.60 8.14
CA MET A 259 2.44 16.04 8.34
C MET A 259 3.00 16.38 9.73
N LYS A 260 2.55 15.70 10.79
CA LYS A 260 3.13 15.84 12.14
C LYS A 260 4.62 15.47 12.15
N ASN A 261 4.96 14.34 11.53
CA ASN A 261 6.36 13.91 11.40
C ASN A 261 7.18 14.90 10.58
N TRP A 262 6.64 15.43 9.48
CA TRP A 262 7.29 16.45 8.67
C TRP A 262 7.61 17.69 9.51
N ALA A 263 6.67 18.16 10.34
CA ALA A 263 6.90 19.29 11.23
C ALA A 263 7.99 19.04 12.31
N GLY A 264 8.29 17.78 12.65
CA GLY A 264 9.34 17.45 13.63
C GLY A 264 9.01 16.25 14.52
N GLY A 265 7.80 15.68 14.42
CA GLY A 265 7.36 14.53 15.20
C GLY A 265 6.00 14.73 15.87
N SER A 266 5.60 13.75 16.67
CA SER A 266 4.38 13.76 17.50
C SER A 266 4.69 13.95 18.99
N GLY A 267 3.66 14.13 19.81
CA GLY A 267 3.79 14.20 21.28
C GLY A 267 3.99 15.63 21.81
N ALA A 268 4.65 15.76 22.97
CA ALA A 268 4.81 17.04 23.69
C ALA A 268 5.49 18.14 22.85
N CYS A 269 6.30 17.74 21.87
CA CYS A 269 6.86 18.64 20.86
C CYS A 269 5.82 19.48 20.10
N MET A 270 4.63 18.94 19.84
CA MET A 270 3.59 19.59 19.04
C MET A 270 3.07 20.87 19.68
N SER A 271 3.08 20.97 21.02
CA SER A 271 2.61 22.17 21.72
C SER A 271 3.63 23.31 21.75
N ARG A 272 4.83 23.12 21.17
CA ARG A 272 5.94 24.08 21.18
C ARG A 272 6.18 24.67 22.57
N PRO A 273 6.49 23.83 23.57
CA PRO A 273 6.71 24.31 24.92
C PRO A 273 7.90 25.30 24.95
N LEU A 274 7.85 26.28 25.85
CA LEU A 274 8.91 27.28 26.03
C LEU A 274 10.03 26.79 26.98
N SER A 275 9.78 25.72 27.73
CA SER A 275 10.70 25.10 28.69
C SER A 275 10.56 23.57 28.69
N GLY A 276 11.56 22.86 29.21
CA GLY A 276 11.58 21.40 29.32
C GLY A 276 12.34 20.70 28.19
N ASP A 277 12.37 19.37 28.23
CA ASP A 277 13.15 18.55 27.30
C ASP A 277 12.60 18.56 25.86
N TYR A 278 11.33 18.95 25.66
CA TYR A 278 10.64 18.93 24.37
C TYR A 278 10.53 20.30 23.68
N VAL A 279 11.37 21.26 24.06
CA VAL A 279 11.51 22.55 23.35
C VAL A 279 12.04 22.32 21.93
N LEU A 280 12.95 21.35 21.78
CA LEU A 280 13.47 20.85 20.52
C LEU A 280 12.99 19.41 20.31
N CYS A 281 12.92 18.97 19.05
CA CYS A 281 12.40 17.67 18.68
C CYS A 281 13.50 16.77 18.08
N PRO A 282 13.60 15.50 18.50
CA PRO A 282 12.73 14.78 19.45
C PRO A 282 12.88 15.22 20.92
N ASP A 283 14.04 15.74 21.30
CA ASP A 283 14.34 16.33 22.60
C ASP A 283 15.54 17.31 22.47
N ILE A 284 15.93 17.95 23.57
CA ILE A 284 17.10 18.86 23.64
C ILE A 284 18.46 18.14 23.59
N TYR A 285 18.49 16.83 23.79
CA TYR A 285 19.72 16.02 23.80
C TYR A 285 20.09 15.56 22.38
N ALA A 286 19.10 15.54 21.48
CA ALA A 286 19.31 15.18 20.09
C ALA A 286 20.23 16.18 19.37
N PRO A 287 21.13 15.69 18.50
CA PRO A 287 22.13 16.52 17.83
C PRO A 287 21.44 17.47 16.83
N ASN A 288 21.78 18.77 16.92
CA ASN A 288 21.18 19.84 16.09
C ASN A 288 19.64 19.79 16.00
N ALA A 289 18.98 19.35 17.06
CA ALA A 289 17.53 19.26 17.14
C ALA A 289 16.86 20.61 16.86
N GLN A 290 15.68 20.56 16.23
CA GLN A 290 14.95 21.76 15.81
C GLN A 290 13.60 21.82 16.50
N ALA A 291 13.09 23.04 16.72
CA ALA A 291 11.74 23.22 17.24
C ALA A 291 10.70 22.66 16.26
N TRP A 292 9.57 22.20 16.80
CA TRP A 292 8.46 21.73 15.99
C TRP A 292 7.95 22.82 15.04
N GLY A 293 7.77 22.45 13.77
CA GLY A 293 7.39 23.37 12.69
C GLY A 293 8.48 24.37 12.28
N SER A 294 9.75 24.11 12.59
CA SER A 294 10.85 24.98 12.14
C SER A 294 10.98 25.00 10.61
N PRO A 295 11.48 26.12 10.01
CA PRO A 295 11.76 26.18 8.57
C PRO A 295 12.72 25.08 8.10
N MET A 296 13.65 24.65 8.97
CA MET A 296 14.59 23.57 8.68
C MET A 296 13.86 22.22 8.51
N ASN A 297 12.98 21.86 9.44
CA ASN A 297 12.20 20.63 9.34
C ASN A 297 11.32 20.63 8.08
N PHE A 298 10.70 21.77 7.76
CA PHE A 298 9.92 21.93 6.53
C PHE A 298 10.79 21.76 5.28
N ALA A 299 11.98 22.38 5.24
CA ALA A 299 12.90 22.26 4.11
C ALA A 299 13.39 20.82 3.89
N ILE A 300 13.68 20.08 4.97
CA ILE A 300 14.12 18.68 4.88
C ILE A 300 13.02 17.80 4.30
N GLY A 301 11.82 17.79 4.89
CA GLY A 301 10.74 16.95 4.35
C GLY A 301 10.28 17.41 2.97
N GLY A 302 10.38 18.71 2.67
CA GLY A 302 10.09 19.27 1.34
C GLY A 302 11.11 18.84 0.30
N ALA A 303 12.39 18.76 0.67
CA ALA A 303 13.43 18.21 -0.19
C ALA A 303 13.21 16.71 -0.45
N VAL A 304 12.82 15.93 0.57
CA VAL A 304 12.46 14.51 0.40
C VAL A 304 11.29 14.38 -0.56
N PHE A 305 10.15 15.02 -0.27
CA PHE A 305 8.96 14.94 -1.12
C PHE A 305 9.21 15.47 -2.54
N GLY A 306 9.90 16.59 -2.67
CA GLY A 306 10.29 17.18 -3.95
C GLY A 306 11.25 16.30 -4.74
N SER A 307 12.19 15.61 -4.07
CA SER A 307 13.09 14.65 -4.73
C SER A 307 12.34 13.43 -5.27
N ILE A 308 11.33 12.92 -4.55
CA ILE A 308 10.47 11.83 -5.04
C ILE A 308 9.78 12.27 -6.34
N ILE A 309 9.17 13.46 -6.35
CA ILE A 309 8.53 14.02 -7.55
C ILE A 309 9.55 14.21 -8.69
N LEU A 310 10.73 14.75 -8.40
CA LEU A 310 11.77 14.98 -9.40
C LEU A 310 12.25 13.67 -10.04
N ILE A 311 12.40 12.61 -9.24
CA ILE A 311 12.72 11.27 -9.72
C ILE A 311 11.56 10.71 -10.55
N GLU A 312 10.31 10.99 -10.19
CA GLU A 312 9.17 10.56 -10.99
C GLU A 312 9.10 11.26 -12.35
N ILE A 313 9.54 12.52 -12.42
CA ILE A 313 9.61 13.30 -13.67
C ILE A 313 10.78 12.82 -14.56
N LEU A 314 11.99 12.73 -14.01
CA LEU A 314 13.24 12.56 -14.79
C LEU A 314 13.80 11.13 -14.76
N GLY A 315 13.35 10.29 -13.83
CA GLY A 315 13.92 8.98 -13.57
C GLY A 315 13.70 7.98 -14.69
N SER A 316 14.60 7.00 -14.75
CA SER A 316 14.40 5.77 -15.53
C SER A 316 13.29 4.91 -14.91
N VAL A 317 12.83 3.88 -15.63
CA VAL A 317 11.86 2.90 -15.10
C VAL A 317 12.34 2.32 -13.77
N PHE A 318 13.64 2.05 -13.65
CA PHE A 318 14.22 1.58 -12.40
C PHE A 318 14.04 2.59 -11.27
N LEU A 319 14.47 3.84 -11.49
CA LEU A 319 14.50 4.90 -10.48
C LEU A 319 13.10 5.31 -10.03
N LYS A 320 12.10 5.35 -10.92
CA LYS A 320 10.71 5.69 -10.59
C LYS A 320 10.12 4.73 -9.56
N ASN A 321 10.37 3.44 -9.72
CA ASN A 321 9.88 2.41 -8.81
C ASN A 321 10.55 2.42 -7.42
N ILE A 322 11.73 3.04 -7.31
CA ILE A 322 12.45 3.21 -6.04
C ILE A 322 12.51 4.69 -5.63
N SER A 323 11.65 5.54 -6.20
CA SER A 323 11.66 7.00 -5.98
C SER A 323 11.50 7.35 -4.51
N VAL A 324 10.62 6.64 -3.81
CA VAL A 324 10.34 6.81 -2.37
C VAL A 324 11.59 6.56 -1.52
N ILE A 325 12.30 5.44 -1.73
CA ILE A 325 13.50 5.13 -0.95
C ILE A 325 14.68 6.03 -1.34
N LEU A 326 14.79 6.44 -2.60
CA LEU A 326 15.80 7.41 -3.02
C LEU A 326 15.56 8.78 -2.39
N GLY A 327 14.29 9.20 -2.28
CA GLY A 327 13.92 10.41 -1.55
C GLY A 327 14.30 10.33 -0.07
N LEU A 328 14.04 9.19 0.58
CA LEU A 328 14.51 8.92 1.95
C LEU A 328 16.04 9.07 2.05
N ILE A 329 16.79 8.44 1.15
CA ILE A 329 18.27 8.49 1.13
C ILE A 329 18.75 9.94 0.99
N ILE A 330 18.15 10.74 0.09
CA ILE A 330 18.50 12.16 -0.09
C ILE A 330 18.27 12.94 1.21
N GLY A 331 17.14 12.73 1.89
CA GLY A 331 16.87 13.38 3.17
C GLY A 331 17.81 12.94 4.30
N VAL A 332 18.21 11.67 4.33
CA VAL A 332 19.25 11.18 5.25
C VAL A 332 20.59 11.86 4.97
N ILE A 333 21.01 11.97 3.71
CA ILE A 333 22.25 12.68 3.34
C ILE A 333 22.21 14.14 3.80
N MET A 334 21.07 14.81 3.60
CA MET A 334 20.89 16.20 4.06
C MET A 334 20.98 16.30 5.59
N THR A 335 20.25 15.47 6.32
CA THR A 335 20.24 15.51 7.80
C THR A 335 21.59 15.16 8.41
N VAL A 336 22.33 14.21 7.82
CA VAL A 336 23.73 13.91 8.19
C VAL A 336 24.63 15.13 7.95
N SER A 337 24.47 15.81 6.80
CA SER A 337 25.26 17.02 6.48
C SER A 337 24.95 18.18 7.42
N LEU A 338 23.73 18.22 7.96
CA LEU A 338 23.26 19.20 8.95
C LEU A 338 23.58 18.79 10.39
N GLY A 339 24.19 17.63 10.62
CA GLY A 339 24.52 17.13 11.96
C GLY A 339 23.30 16.75 12.79
N MET A 340 22.16 16.44 12.16
CA MET A 340 20.91 16.04 12.83
C MET A 340 20.79 14.51 13.03
N PHE A 341 21.89 13.77 12.85
CA PHE A 341 21.90 12.32 12.82
C PHE A 341 22.65 11.76 14.03
N ASP A 342 22.00 10.88 14.78
CA ASP A 342 22.60 10.20 15.92
C ASP A 342 23.06 8.78 15.56
N ASN A 343 24.36 8.53 15.71
CA ASN A 343 24.98 7.25 15.42
C ASN A 343 25.00 6.29 16.63
N THR A 344 24.60 6.75 17.82
CA THR A 344 24.70 5.94 19.05
C THR A 344 23.84 4.67 18.96
N SER A 345 22.60 4.80 18.47
CA SER A 345 21.65 3.70 18.30
C SER A 345 22.13 2.67 17.29
N ILE A 346 22.80 3.11 16.22
CA ILE A 346 23.40 2.22 15.21
C ILE A 346 24.62 1.52 15.80
N ALA A 347 25.46 2.20 16.58
CA ALA A 347 26.66 1.62 17.17
C ALA A 347 26.31 0.56 18.23
N SER A 348 25.29 0.80 19.06
CA SER A 348 24.85 -0.10 20.13
C SER A 348 24.05 -1.32 19.66
N ALA A 349 23.35 -1.21 18.51
CA ALA A 349 22.50 -2.29 18.00
C ALA A 349 23.26 -3.61 17.74
N PRO A 350 22.66 -4.79 17.99
CA PRO A 350 23.30 -6.06 17.70
C PRO A 350 23.52 -6.27 16.18
N VAL A 351 24.52 -7.06 15.80
CA VAL A 351 24.77 -7.32 14.36
C VAL A 351 23.70 -8.20 13.76
N ILE A 352 23.29 -9.25 14.48
CA ILE A 352 22.27 -10.22 14.07
C ILE A 352 21.19 -10.28 15.14
N THR A 353 19.93 -10.32 14.72
CA THR A 353 18.77 -10.58 15.56
C THR A 353 17.90 -11.69 14.96
N PHE A 354 17.11 -12.34 15.82
CA PHE A 354 16.22 -13.43 15.45
C PHE A 354 14.81 -13.15 15.97
N LEU A 355 13.84 -13.94 15.49
CA LEU A 355 12.51 -13.96 16.08
C LEU A 355 12.60 -14.34 17.56
N TRP A 356 11.77 -13.70 18.39
CA TRP A 356 11.67 -13.93 19.84
C TRP A 356 12.90 -13.56 20.68
N VAL A 357 13.82 -12.72 20.17
CA VAL A 357 14.87 -12.13 21.01
C VAL A 357 14.28 -11.26 22.12
N LYS A 358 13.23 -10.49 21.80
CA LYS A 358 12.34 -9.86 22.78
C LYS A 358 10.94 -10.44 22.65
N THR A 359 10.28 -10.61 23.78
CA THR A 359 8.92 -11.14 23.86
C THR A 359 8.02 -10.15 24.59
N PHE A 360 6.75 -10.12 24.20
CA PHE A 360 5.73 -9.30 24.84
C PHE A 360 4.72 -10.18 25.57
N ASN A 361 4.09 -9.62 26.60
CA ASN A 361 3.04 -10.32 27.34
C ASN A 361 1.74 -10.33 26.52
N TYR A 362 1.45 -11.45 25.88
CA TYR A 362 0.21 -11.60 25.13
C TYR A 362 -0.99 -11.56 26.06
N SER A 363 -1.91 -10.63 25.80
CA SER A 363 -3.19 -10.54 26.48
C SER A 363 -4.29 -10.22 25.46
N ILE A 364 -5.53 -10.47 25.83
CA ILE A 364 -6.69 -10.05 25.04
C ILE A 364 -7.25 -8.82 25.75
N TYR A 365 -7.38 -7.71 25.03
CA TYR A 365 -8.00 -6.49 25.53
C TYR A 365 -9.41 -6.37 24.97
N PRO A 366 -10.45 -6.68 25.78
CA PRO A 366 -11.82 -6.73 25.30
C PRO A 366 -12.30 -5.46 24.55
N PRO A 367 -11.95 -4.23 24.99
CA PRO A 367 -12.38 -3.02 24.28
C PRO A 367 -11.82 -2.87 22.86
N ALA A 368 -10.75 -3.60 22.52
CA ALA A 368 -10.17 -3.58 21.18
C ALA A 368 -10.73 -4.66 20.25
N ILE A 369 -11.54 -5.61 20.75
CA ILE A 369 -12.07 -6.72 19.93
C ILE A 369 -12.90 -6.17 18.78
N LEU A 370 -13.91 -5.33 19.04
CA LEU A 370 -14.78 -4.82 17.98
C LEU A 370 -14.00 -3.95 16.96
N PRO A 371 -13.16 -2.98 17.37
CA PRO A 371 -12.29 -2.26 16.44
C PRO A 371 -11.46 -3.18 15.55
N PHE A 372 -10.75 -4.16 16.12
CA PHE A 372 -9.90 -5.06 15.34
C PHE A 372 -10.68 -6.06 14.48
N LEU A 373 -11.92 -6.43 14.82
CA LEU A 373 -12.78 -7.20 13.91
C LEU A 373 -13.07 -6.39 12.65
N PHE A 374 -13.41 -5.11 12.79
CA PHE A 374 -13.61 -4.24 11.63
C PHE A 374 -12.32 -3.97 10.86
N THR A 375 -11.19 -3.75 11.55
CA THR A 375 -9.88 -3.66 10.91
C THR A 375 -9.55 -4.93 10.12
N CYS A 376 -9.87 -6.12 10.64
CA CYS A 376 -9.69 -7.36 9.89
C CYS A 376 -10.54 -7.41 8.62
N LEU A 377 -11.79 -6.92 8.66
CA LEU A 377 -12.63 -6.83 7.45
C LEU A 377 -12.04 -5.85 6.43
N ASP A 378 -11.49 -4.74 6.89
CA ASP A 378 -10.82 -3.76 6.05
C ASP A 378 -9.55 -4.33 5.38
N MET A 379 -8.74 -5.06 6.14
CA MET A 379 -7.57 -5.77 5.60
C MET A 379 -7.96 -6.79 4.51
N MET A 380 -9.13 -7.44 4.63
CA MET A 380 -9.66 -8.31 3.58
C MET A 380 -10.05 -7.52 2.32
N ILE A 381 -10.67 -6.35 2.50
CA ILE A 381 -11.04 -5.44 1.42
C ILE A 381 -9.79 -4.98 0.65
N GLU A 382 -8.73 -4.61 1.36
CA GLU A 382 -7.43 -4.22 0.80
C GLU A 382 -6.81 -5.37 0.00
N CYS A 383 -6.72 -6.58 0.59
CA CYS A 383 -6.21 -7.77 -0.10
C CYS A 383 -6.95 -8.07 -1.41
N LEU A 384 -8.29 -7.98 -1.41
CA LEU A 384 -9.09 -8.19 -2.63
C LEU A 384 -8.77 -7.14 -3.71
N GLY A 385 -8.62 -5.88 -3.33
CA GLY A 385 -8.21 -4.81 -4.24
C GLY A 385 -6.83 -5.07 -4.84
N ASP A 386 -5.87 -5.41 -3.99
CA ASP A 386 -4.48 -5.65 -4.36
C ASP A 386 -4.30 -6.87 -5.25
N LEU A 387 -5.04 -7.93 -4.97
CA LEU A 387 -5.05 -9.14 -5.78
C LEU A 387 -5.68 -8.88 -7.14
N THR A 388 -6.78 -8.12 -7.19
CA THR A 388 -7.42 -7.73 -8.45
C THR A 388 -6.45 -6.93 -9.32
N ALA A 389 -5.80 -5.92 -8.74
CA ALA A 389 -4.79 -5.12 -9.42
C ALA A 389 -3.59 -5.98 -9.86
N ALA A 390 -3.09 -6.88 -8.99
CA ALA A 390 -1.99 -7.78 -9.31
C ALA A 390 -2.32 -8.72 -10.47
N SER A 391 -3.54 -9.25 -10.51
CA SER A 391 -4.00 -10.12 -11.60
C SER A 391 -4.05 -9.35 -12.92
N ASP A 392 -4.60 -8.13 -12.90
CA ASP A 392 -4.68 -7.25 -14.08
C ASP A 392 -3.28 -6.90 -14.63
N VAL A 393 -2.38 -6.39 -13.79
CA VAL A 393 -1.01 -6.03 -14.21
C VAL A 393 -0.17 -7.25 -14.60
N SER A 394 -0.56 -8.45 -14.15
CA SER A 394 0.08 -9.71 -14.52
C SER A 394 -0.51 -10.34 -15.80
N GLY A 395 -1.49 -9.71 -16.45
CA GLY A 395 -2.15 -10.24 -17.64
C GLY A 395 -3.00 -11.49 -17.37
N LEU A 396 -3.53 -11.63 -16.15
CA LEU A 396 -4.34 -12.76 -15.71
C LEU A 396 -5.81 -12.37 -15.50
N PRO A 397 -6.74 -13.33 -15.63
CA PRO A 397 -8.17 -13.05 -15.51
C PRO A 397 -8.52 -12.52 -14.12
N VAL A 398 -9.26 -11.40 -14.10
CA VAL A 398 -9.79 -10.74 -12.90
C VAL A 398 -11.19 -11.25 -12.49
N GLU A 399 -11.74 -12.19 -13.25
CA GLU A 399 -13.01 -12.86 -12.99
C GLU A 399 -12.93 -14.36 -13.32
N GLY A 400 -13.93 -15.11 -12.87
CA GLY A 400 -14.01 -16.56 -13.10
C GLY A 400 -13.32 -17.39 -12.02
N THR A 401 -13.46 -18.71 -12.12
CA THR A 401 -13.08 -19.66 -11.05
C THR A 401 -11.61 -19.56 -10.65
N ALA A 402 -10.70 -19.39 -11.61
CA ALA A 402 -9.27 -19.26 -11.32
C ALA A 402 -8.94 -17.98 -10.51
N PHE A 403 -9.67 -16.89 -10.72
CA PHE A 403 -9.55 -15.68 -9.91
C PHE A 403 -10.12 -15.90 -8.50
N GLU A 404 -11.30 -16.54 -8.42
CA GLU A 404 -11.96 -16.84 -7.15
C GLU A 404 -11.10 -17.73 -6.24
N GLU A 405 -10.45 -18.76 -6.81
CA GLU A 405 -9.54 -19.64 -6.07
C GLU A 405 -8.30 -18.90 -5.53
N ARG A 406 -7.74 -17.98 -6.32
CA ARG A 406 -6.61 -17.13 -5.88
C ARG A 406 -7.05 -16.18 -4.78
N SER A 407 -8.23 -15.58 -4.94
CA SER A 407 -8.85 -14.69 -3.98
C SER A 407 -9.07 -15.35 -2.62
N GLN A 408 -9.69 -16.53 -2.61
CA GLN A 408 -9.87 -17.30 -1.37
C GLN A 408 -8.54 -17.71 -0.75
N GLY A 409 -7.58 -18.18 -1.57
CA GLY A 409 -6.27 -18.59 -1.06
C GLY A 409 -5.45 -17.44 -0.50
N GLY A 410 -5.55 -16.25 -1.10
CA GLY A 410 -4.91 -15.03 -0.61
C GLY A 410 -5.50 -14.54 0.71
N LEU A 411 -6.83 -14.47 0.81
CA LEU A 411 -7.52 -14.07 2.04
C LEU A 411 -7.23 -15.05 3.19
N LEU A 412 -7.24 -16.36 2.91
CA LEU A 412 -6.89 -17.38 3.90
C LEU A 412 -5.44 -17.21 4.38
N CYS A 413 -4.51 -16.97 3.45
CA CYS A 413 -3.12 -16.72 3.76
C CYS A 413 -2.94 -15.45 4.60
N ASP A 414 -3.66 -14.38 4.31
CA ASP A 414 -3.62 -13.14 5.11
C ASP A 414 -4.16 -13.35 6.53
N GLY A 415 -5.30 -14.05 6.68
CA GLY A 415 -5.82 -14.38 8.01
C GLY A 415 -4.83 -15.20 8.85
N VAL A 416 -4.18 -16.21 8.25
CA VAL A 416 -3.12 -16.98 8.92
C VAL A 416 -1.87 -16.14 9.17
N SER A 417 -1.53 -15.23 8.24
CA SER A 417 -0.38 -14.32 8.38
C SER A 417 -0.54 -13.40 9.57
N ILE A 418 -1.74 -12.90 9.86
CA ILE A 418 -2.00 -12.09 11.06
C ILE A 418 -1.72 -12.89 12.34
N ILE A 419 -2.16 -14.16 12.41
CA ILE A 419 -1.90 -15.03 13.56
C ILE A 419 -0.39 -15.28 13.72
N LEU A 420 0.28 -15.68 12.64
CA LEU A 420 1.72 -15.96 12.66
C LEU A 420 2.55 -14.72 12.99
N SER A 421 2.12 -13.55 12.50
CA SER A 421 2.72 -12.27 12.82
C SER A 421 2.64 -11.94 14.30
N GLY A 422 1.44 -12.08 14.89
CA GLY A 422 1.23 -11.89 16.31
C GLY A 422 2.11 -12.83 17.14
N LEU A 423 2.16 -14.12 16.79
CA LEU A 423 3.04 -15.09 17.42
C LEU A 423 4.51 -14.72 17.31
N CYS A 424 4.94 -14.13 16.19
CA CYS A 424 6.30 -13.67 15.98
C CYS A 424 6.60 -12.28 16.60
N SER A 425 5.66 -11.68 17.34
CA SER A 425 5.79 -10.34 17.95
C SER A 425 5.82 -9.17 16.95
N THR A 426 5.07 -9.25 15.84
CA THR A 426 4.81 -8.12 14.94
C THR A 426 3.32 -7.95 14.67
N MET A 427 2.93 -6.73 14.32
CA MET A 427 1.55 -6.43 13.93
C MET A 427 1.14 -7.22 12.68
N GLY A 428 -0.16 -7.40 12.48
CA GLY A 428 -0.73 -8.17 11.38
C GLY A 428 -0.14 -7.82 10.01
N VAL A 429 0.52 -8.81 9.42
CA VAL A 429 1.07 -8.77 8.06
C VAL A 429 0.02 -9.31 7.08
N ILE A 430 -0.19 -8.61 5.97
CA ILE A 430 -1.11 -8.97 4.87
C ILE A 430 -0.50 -8.64 3.51
N THR A 431 -1.21 -9.00 2.44
CA THR A 431 -0.89 -8.60 1.06
C THR A 431 -0.67 -7.09 0.95
N TYR A 432 0.36 -6.68 0.19
CA TYR A 432 0.84 -5.31 0.17
C TYR A 432 0.87 -4.73 -1.26
N SER A 433 0.17 -3.61 -1.48
CA SER A 433 -0.15 -3.03 -2.80
C SER A 433 1.01 -2.39 -3.58
N ASN A 434 2.09 -1.98 -2.90
CA ASN A 434 3.14 -1.13 -3.52
C ASN A 434 3.95 -1.83 -4.63
N ASN A 435 3.96 -3.16 -4.67
CA ASN A 435 4.63 -3.93 -5.72
C ASN A 435 3.87 -3.91 -7.06
N ASN A 436 2.56 -3.68 -7.08
CA ASN A 436 1.74 -3.67 -8.29
C ASN A 436 2.18 -2.56 -9.26
N GLY A 437 2.55 -1.40 -8.74
CA GLY A 437 3.14 -0.30 -9.53
C GLY A 437 4.45 -0.72 -10.19
N VAL A 438 5.32 -1.43 -9.45
CA VAL A 438 6.60 -1.92 -9.98
C VAL A 438 6.39 -2.92 -11.11
N ILE A 439 5.45 -3.85 -10.97
CA ILE A 439 5.11 -4.84 -12.02
C ILE A 439 4.62 -4.12 -13.29
N ALA A 440 3.70 -3.17 -13.15
CA ALA A 440 3.11 -2.44 -14.27
C ALA A 440 4.15 -1.71 -15.14
N VAL A 441 5.21 -1.17 -14.52
CA VAL A 441 6.25 -0.42 -15.24
C VAL A 441 7.40 -1.33 -15.71
N THR A 442 7.84 -2.29 -14.90
CA THR A 442 8.94 -3.21 -15.26
C THR A 442 8.53 -4.29 -16.25
N ARG A 443 7.22 -4.56 -16.38
CA ARG A 443 6.67 -5.69 -17.15
C ARG A 443 7.21 -7.03 -16.67
N CYS A 444 7.53 -7.15 -15.39
CA CYS A 444 7.99 -8.40 -14.78
C CYS A 444 7.07 -8.80 -13.63
N ALA A 445 6.22 -9.78 -13.86
CA ALA A 445 5.31 -10.36 -12.87
C ALA A 445 5.84 -11.70 -12.30
N SER A 446 7.09 -12.08 -12.62
CA SER A 446 7.66 -13.40 -12.28
C SER A 446 7.73 -13.65 -10.77
N ARG A 447 7.19 -14.79 -10.33
CA ARG A 447 7.25 -15.22 -8.92
C ARG A 447 8.68 -15.30 -8.38
N THR A 448 9.65 -15.61 -9.24
CA THR A 448 11.06 -15.73 -8.85
C THR A 448 11.62 -14.40 -8.33
N ALA A 449 11.25 -13.26 -8.94
CA ALA A 449 11.64 -11.94 -8.46
C ALA A 449 11.02 -11.64 -7.08
N GLY A 450 9.76 -12.03 -6.87
CA GLY A 450 9.10 -11.93 -5.56
C GLY A 450 9.79 -12.77 -4.48
N LEU A 451 10.22 -14.00 -4.81
CA LEU A 451 10.94 -14.87 -3.87
C LEU A 451 12.32 -14.29 -3.50
N VAL A 452 13.01 -13.66 -4.44
CA VAL A 452 14.26 -12.92 -4.14
C VAL A 452 13.96 -11.76 -3.19
N CYS A 453 12.94 -10.96 -3.47
CA CYS A 453 12.51 -9.86 -2.59
C CYS A 453 12.23 -10.36 -1.16
N ALA A 454 11.46 -11.46 -1.04
CA ALA A 454 11.17 -12.08 0.24
C ALA A 454 12.43 -12.56 0.99
N GLY A 455 13.39 -13.15 0.26
CA GLY A 455 14.69 -13.51 0.82
C GLY A 455 15.49 -12.30 1.30
N LEU A 456 15.48 -11.19 0.55
CA LEU A 456 16.13 -9.93 0.95
C LEU A 456 15.47 -9.32 2.19
N LEU A 457 14.14 -9.35 2.31
CA LEU A 457 13.44 -8.91 3.52
C LEU A 457 13.88 -9.69 4.76
N ILE A 458 13.97 -11.03 4.66
CA ILE A 458 14.46 -11.88 5.76
C ILE A 458 15.91 -11.53 6.10
N LEU A 459 16.79 -11.45 5.11
CA LEU A 459 18.20 -11.14 5.31
C LEU A 459 18.39 -9.76 5.95
N CYS A 460 17.72 -8.73 5.45
CA CYS A 460 17.80 -7.38 6.00
C CYS A 460 17.18 -7.29 7.40
N GLY A 461 16.11 -8.03 7.68
CA GLY A 461 15.54 -8.12 9.02
C GLY A 461 16.44 -8.83 10.02
N MET A 462 17.23 -9.83 9.59
CA MET A 462 18.21 -10.47 10.46
C MET A 462 19.37 -9.54 10.84
N PHE A 463 19.78 -8.63 9.94
CA PHE A 463 20.85 -7.66 10.22
C PHE A 463 20.33 -6.40 10.93
N SER A 464 20.24 -6.46 12.26
CA SER A 464 19.57 -5.40 13.05
C SER A 464 20.18 -4.00 12.91
N LYS A 465 21.45 -3.89 12.53
CA LYS A 465 22.09 -2.60 12.18
C LYS A 465 21.32 -1.85 11.09
N ILE A 466 20.71 -2.56 10.14
CA ILE A 466 19.86 -1.97 9.09
C ILE A 466 18.58 -1.40 9.72
N SER A 467 17.96 -2.14 10.64
CA SER A 467 16.78 -1.67 11.38
C SER A 467 17.09 -0.46 12.26
N ALA A 468 18.25 -0.44 12.93
CA ALA A 468 18.74 0.71 13.69
C ALA A 468 18.99 1.93 12.80
N ALA A 469 19.54 1.73 11.60
CA ALA A 469 19.74 2.82 10.64
C ALA A 469 18.41 3.45 10.20
N PHE A 470 17.33 2.67 10.08
CA PHE A 470 16.00 3.20 9.77
C PHE A 470 15.38 4.00 10.92
N LEU A 471 15.63 3.63 12.18
CA LEU A 471 15.14 4.37 13.33
C LEU A 471 15.94 5.64 13.63
N ALA A 472 17.22 5.66 13.27
CA ALA A 472 18.07 6.85 13.34
C ALA A 472 17.65 7.95 12.33
N VAL A 473 16.73 7.64 11.40
CA VAL A 473 16.21 8.62 10.44
C VAL A 473 15.37 9.68 11.16
N PRO A 474 15.69 10.98 11.03
CA PRO A 474 14.92 12.04 11.66
C PRO A 474 13.46 12.12 11.17
N ASN A 475 12.54 12.46 12.09
CA ASN A 475 11.11 12.57 11.80
C ASN A 475 10.76 13.42 10.57
N PRO A 476 11.40 14.58 10.28
CA PRO A 476 11.08 15.36 9.09
C PRO A 476 11.30 14.60 7.78
N VAL A 477 12.32 13.73 7.73
CA VAL A 477 12.60 12.88 6.56
C VAL A 477 11.52 11.82 6.41
N VAL A 478 11.19 11.13 7.51
CA VAL A 478 10.10 10.14 7.54
C VAL A 478 8.78 10.78 7.13
N GLY A 479 8.49 12.00 7.60
CA GLY A 479 7.30 12.76 7.23
C GLY A 479 7.18 13.03 5.74
N GLY A 480 8.24 13.53 5.10
CA GLY A 480 8.25 13.78 3.65
C GLY A 480 8.05 12.49 2.82
N MET A 481 8.69 11.39 3.24
CA MET A 481 8.54 10.08 2.59
C MET A 481 7.11 9.52 2.76
N THR A 482 6.62 9.47 4.00
CA THR A 482 5.33 8.87 4.34
C THR A 482 4.15 9.67 3.79
N LEU A 483 4.29 10.99 3.63
CA LEU A 483 3.27 11.80 2.99
C LEU A 483 2.98 11.32 1.56
N PHE A 484 4.03 11.00 0.79
CA PHE A 484 3.87 10.47 -0.56
C PHE A 484 3.22 9.08 -0.54
N ILE A 485 3.66 8.19 0.35
CA ILE A 485 3.10 6.83 0.50
C ILE A 485 1.60 6.91 0.83
N PHE A 486 1.19 7.70 1.83
CA PHE A 486 -0.21 7.80 2.24
C PHE A 486 -1.10 8.47 1.18
N SER A 487 -0.56 9.47 0.48
CA SER A 487 -1.25 10.08 -0.66
C SER A 487 -1.44 9.08 -1.80
N SER A 488 -0.47 8.19 -2.04
CA SER A 488 -0.55 7.12 -3.05
C SER A 488 -1.60 6.06 -2.70
N VAL A 489 -1.74 5.69 -1.41
CA VAL A 489 -2.82 4.80 -0.93
C VAL A 489 -4.18 5.40 -1.22
N GLY A 490 -4.41 6.67 -0.85
CA GLY A 490 -5.66 7.37 -1.14
C GLY A 490 -5.94 7.47 -2.65
N THR A 491 -4.91 7.76 -3.45
CA THR A 491 -5.00 7.81 -4.93
C THR A 491 -5.37 6.45 -5.53
N SER A 492 -4.88 5.35 -4.95
CA SER A 492 -5.25 3.99 -5.36
C SER A 492 -6.72 3.69 -5.07
N GLY A 493 -7.26 4.19 -3.95
CA GLY A 493 -8.69 4.18 -3.67
C GLY A 493 -9.51 4.92 -4.74
N ILE A 494 -9.06 6.11 -5.15
CA ILE A 494 -9.69 6.90 -6.25
C ILE A 494 -9.65 6.10 -7.56
N ARG A 495 -8.53 5.46 -7.89
CA ARG A 495 -8.42 4.61 -9.09
C ARG A 495 -9.43 3.46 -9.06
N ILE A 496 -9.63 2.82 -7.91
CA ILE A 496 -10.63 1.76 -7.75
C ILE A 496 -12.05 2.28 -7.99
N LEU A 497 -12.37 3.47 -7.46
CA LEU A 497 -13.64 4.15 -7.75
C LEU A 497 -13.77 4.53 -9.24
N GLY A 498 -12.65 4.77 -9.93
CA GLY A 498 -12.61 5.02 -11.37
C GLY A 498 -13.04 3.82 -12.24
N TYR A 499 -13.01 2.59 -11.70
CA TYR A 499 -13.53 1.40 -12.38
C TYR A 499 -15.06 1.23 -12.23
N LEU A 500 -15.75 2.15 -11.55
CA LEU A 500 -17.20 2.13 -11.41
C LEU A 500 -17.86 2.87 -12.58
N ASP A 501 -18.96 2.30 -13.06
CA ASP A 501 -19.91 3.02 -13.90
C ASP A 501 -20.80 3.88 -13.01
N TRP A 502 -20.38 5.11 -12.79
CA TRP A 502 -20.98 6.02 -11.81
C TRP A 502 -22.47 6.26 -12.06
N SER A 503 -23.31 5.65 -11.25
CA SER A 503 -24.75 5.91 -11.23
C SER A 503 -25.11 7.06 -10.26
N ARG A 504 -26.40 7.44 -10.20
CA ARG A 504 -26.87 8.39 -9.17
C ARG A 504 -26.77 7.76 -7.78
N ARG A 505 -27.16 6.49 -7.64
CA ARG A 505 -27.03 5.72 -6.40
C ARG A 505 -25.60 5.69 -5.90
N ASP A 506 -24.64 5.39 -6.77
CA ASP A 506 -23.23 5.26 -6.36
C ASP A 506 -22.64 6.58 -5.87
N ARG A 507 -22.98 7.69 -6.53
CA ARG A 507 -22.59 9.04 -6.07
C ARG A 507 -23.11 9.35 -4.66
N VAL A 508 -24.35 8.95 -4.34
CA VAL A 508 -24.93 9.15 -3.01
C VAL A 508 -24.20 8.30 -1.97
N ILE A 509 -23.95 7.01 -2.27
CA ILE A 509 -23.23 6.12 -1.36
C ILE A 509 -21.85 6.69 -1.03
N VAL A 510 -21.08 7.06 -2.04
CA VAL A 510 -19.72 7.59 -1.87
C VAL A 510 -19.76 8.93 -1.12
N ALA A 511 -20.61 9.88 -1.54
CA ALA A 511 -20.68 11.19 -0.92
C ALA A 511 -21.05 11.12 0.57
N SER A 512 -22.07 10.33 0.93
CA SER A 512 -22.48 10.17 2.33
C SER A 512 -21.42 9.47 3.17
N SER A 513 -20.75 8.45 2.61
CA SER A 513 -19.72 7.69 3.33
C SER A 513 -18.43 8.51 3.55
N LEU A 514 -18.03 9.31 2.56
CA LEU A 514 -16.91 10.24 2.68
C LEU A 514 -17.22 11.38 3.65
N ALA A 515 -18.43 11.95 3.59
CA ALA A 515 -18.83 13.05 4.46
C ALA A 515 -18.66 12.69 5.95
N ILE A 516 -19.14 11.51 6.36
CA ILE A 516 -19.01 11.07 7.75
C ILE A 516 -17.56 10.63 8.06
N GLY A 517 -16.92 9.82 7.21
CA GLY A 517 -15.58 9.32 7.54
C GLY A 517 -14.50 10.39 7.57
N LEU A 518 -14.54 11.34 6.63
CA LEU A 518 -13.65 12.50 6.67
C LEU A 518 -14.06 13.44 7.80
N GLY A 519 -15.35 13.65 8.05
CA GLY A 519 -15.85 14.49 9.14
C GLY A 519 -15.33 14.02 10.51
N VAL A 520 -15.42 12.71 10.77
CA VAL A 520 -14.85 12.07 11.97
C VAL A 520 -13.33 12.29 12.04
N SER A 521 -12.62 12.08 10.93
CA SER A 521 -11.16 12.23 10.89
C SER A 521 -10.70 13.67 11.13
N LEU A 522 -11.53 14.66 10.77
CA LEU A 522 -11.24 16.09 10.90
C LEU A 522 -11.59 16.67 12.27
N VAL A 523 -12.47 16.01 13.03
CA VAL A 523 -12.89 16.45 14.37
C VAL A 523 -12.58 15.35 15.38
N PRO A 524 -11.35 15.25 15.90
CA PRO A 524 -11.02 14.25 16.92
C PRO A 524 -11.74 14.50 18.26
N ASP A 525 -11.87 13.45 19.07
CA ASP A 525 -12.45 13.45 20.43
C ASP A 525 -13.90 13.99 20.56
N TRP A 526 -14.59 14.26 19.45
CA TRP A 526 -15.96 14.81 19.47
C TRP A 526 -16.97 13.86 20.14
N PHE A 527 -16.74 12.56 20.02
CA PHE A 527 -17.65 11.53 20.50
C PHE A 527 -17.46 11.20 21.98
N THR A 528 -16.37 11.68 22.59
CA THR A 528 -16.08 11.49 24.03
C THR A 528 -17.20 12.06 24.92
N TYR A 529 -17.89 13.13 24.48
CA TYR A 529 -18.99 13.74 25.24
C TYR A 529 -20.34 13.05 25.05
N VAL A 530 -20.46 12.17 24.05
CA VAL A 530 -21.70 11.45 23.74
C VAL A 530 -21.78 10.17 24.57
N MET A 531 -20.65 9.54 24.84
CA MET A 531 -20.58 8.27 25.55
C MET A 531 -20.67 8.48 27.08
N PRO A 532 -21.50 7.70 27.78
CA PRO A 532 -21.61 7.79 29.23
C PRO A 532 -20.37 7.19 29.90
N ILE A 533 -19.88 7.86 30.95
CA ILE A 533 -18.85 7.31 31.83
C ILE A 533 -19.55 6.46 32.89
N THR A 534 -19.11 5.21 33.04
CA THR A 534 -19.69 4.27 34.00
C THR A 534 -18.63 3.65 34.90
N THR A 535 -19.02 3.28 36.12
CA THR A 535 -18.14 2.58 37.07
C THR A 535 -18.01 1.08 36.77
N ASN A 536 -18.88 0.54 35.91
CA ASN A 536 -18.81 -0.85 35.48
C ASN A 536 -17.78 -1.01 34.37
N GLU A 537 -16.67 -1.68 34.68
CA GLU A 537 -15.55 -1.92 33.76
C GLU A 537 -15.96 -2.57 32.43
N ALA A 538 -16.89 -3.55 32.47
CA ALA A 538 -17.35 -4.22 31.25
C ALA A 538 -18.20 -3.30 30.36
N ALA A 539 -19.05 -2.48 30.97
CA ALA A 539 -19.85 -1.50 30.23
C ALA A 539 -18.98 -0.36 29.69
N GLN A 540 -18.01 0.11 30.48
CA GLN A 540 -17.03 1.12 30.04
C GLN A 540 -16.20 0.59 28.86
N GLY A 541 -15.70 -0.63 28.94
CA GLY A 541 -14.95 -1.25 27.85
C GLY A 541 -15.76 -1.39 26.55
N PHE A 542 -17.07 -1.67 26.67
CA PHE A 542 -17.96 -1.67 25.51
C PHE A 542 -18.15 -0.26 24.93
N TYR A 543 -18.29 0.76 25.78
CA TYR A 543 -18.37 2.15 25.34
C TYR A 543 -17.08 2.65 24.69
N ASP A 544 -15.93 2.28 25.22
CA ASP A 544 -14.62 2.59 24.64
C ASP A 544 -14.45 1.91 23.27
N SER A 545 -14.99 0.69 23.12
CA SER A 545 -15.04 0.00 21.82
C SER A 545 -15.84 0.80 20.78
N ILE A 546 -17.02 1.28 21.18
CA ILE A 546 -17.88 2.10 20.30
C ILE A 546 -17.18 3.42 19.97
N SER A 547 -16.59 4.08 20.97
CA SER A 547 -15.83 5.32 20.75
C SER A 547 -14.72 5.11 19.75
N THR A 548 -13.94 4.03 19.91
CA THR A 548 -12.86 3.68 18.99
C THR A 548 -13.36 3.51 17.55
N ILE A 549 -14.51 2.85 17.35
CA ILE A 549 -15.09 2.67 16.00
C ILE A 549 -15.56 4.00 15.42
N VAL A 550 -16.31 4.78 16.20
CA VAL A 550 -16.91 6.05 15.76
C VAL A 550 -15.87 7.13 15.53
N GLU A 551 -14.77 7.12 16.27
CA GLU A 551 -13.63 8.04 16.12
C GLU A 551 -12.67 7.60 15.01
N THR A 552 -12.82 6.37 14.48
CA THR A 552 -12.01 5.88 13.36
C THR A 552 -12.75 6.13 12.03
N GLY A 553 -12.33 7.18 11.31
CA GLY A 553 -13.04 7.66 10.11
C GLY A 553 -13.25 6.61 9.02
N TYR A 554 -12.25 5.78 8.70
CA TYR A 554 -12.38 4.77 7.65
C TYR A 554 -13.34 3.63 8.02
N LEU A 555 -13.44 3.30 9.32
CA LEU A 555 -14.41 2.31 9.82
C LEU A 555 -15.83 2.83 9.62
N MET A 556 -16.07 4.10 9.96
CA MET A 556 -17.36 4.75 9.71
C MET A 556 -17.69 4.85 8.22
N THR A 557 -16.71 5.12 7.37
CA THR A 557 -16.88 5.07 5.91
C THR A 557 -17.31 3.68 5.45
N GLY A 558 -16.63 2.63 5.89
CA GLY A 558 -16.96 1.26 5.49
C GLY A 558 -18.36 0.86 5.94
N LEU A 559 -18.71 1.15 7.20
CA LEU A 559 -20.03 0.88 7.76
C LEU A 559 -21.15 1.57 6.97
N ILE A 560 -21.01 2.87 6.69
CA ILE A 560 -22.01 3.64 5.96
C ILE A 560 -22.08 3.19 4.51
N ALA A 561 -20.95 2.94 3.86
CA ALA A 561 -20.92 2.48 2.48
C ALA A 561 -21.60 1.12 2.33
N ILE A 562 -21.33 0.17 3.23
CA ILE A 562 -21.99 -1.15 3.25
C ILE A 562 -23.48 -0.99 3.52
N LEU A 563 -23.87 -0.21 4.53
CA LEU A 563 -25.26 0.01 4.90
C LEU A 563 -26.05 0.62 3.72
N LEU A 564 -25.56 1.71 3.13
CA LEU A 564 -26.22 2.39 2.02
C LEU A 564 -26.25 1.52 0.77
N ASN A 565 -25.20 0.74 0.51
CA ASN A 565 -25.21 -0.21 -0.60
C ASN A 565 -26.28 -1.31 -0.41
N CYS A 566 -26.57 -1.72 0.82
CA CYS A 566 -27.64 -2.67 1.11
C CYS A 566 -29.05 -2.06 1.05
N ILE A 567 -29.21 -0.81 1.48
CA ILE A 567 -30.53 -0.16 1.59
C ILE A 567 -30.98 0.47 0.27
N LEU A 568 -30.06 1.12 -0.47
CA LEU A 568 -30.42 1.86 -1.66
C LEU A 568 -30.73 0.90 -2.82
N PRO A 569 -31.93 1.00 -3.44
CA PRO A 569 -32.33 0.13 -4.54
C PRO A 569 -31.38 0.32 -5.73
N ALA A 570 -31.02 -0.77 -6.40
CA ALA A 570 -30.19 -0.70 -7.61
C ALA A 570 -30.92 0.09 -8.70
N ASP A 571 -30.19 1.00 -9.36
CA ASP A 571 -30.71 1.69 -10.54
C ASP A 571 -31.02 0.62 -11.62
N LEU A 572 -32.17 0.73 -12.29
CA LEU A 572 -32.53 -0.17 -13.40
C LEU A 572 -31.43 -0.08 -14.48
N PRO A 573 -30.93 -1.22 -15.02
CA PRO A 573 -29.93 -1.16 -16.07
C PRO A 573 -30.51 -0.41 -17.27
N GLU A 574 -29.72 0.52 -17.84
CA GLU A 574 -30.12 1.38 -18.97
C GLU A 574 -30.59 0.58 -20.20
N SER A 575 -30.31 -0.73 -20.25
CA SER A 575 -30.85 -1.66 -21.26
C SER A 575 -32.38 -1.72 -21.30
N PHE A 576 -33.09 -1.30 -20.25
CA PHE A 576 -34.56 -1.21 -20.26
C PHE A 576 -35.10 0.11 -20.82
N LEU A 577 -34.24 1.09 -21.11
CA LEU A 577 -34.61 2.40 -21.64
C LEU A 577 -34.52 2.52 -23.18
N GLY A 578 -34.25 1.41 -23.89
CA GLY A 578 -34.43 1.35 -25.35
C GLY A 578 -33.35 2.04 -26.19
N GLU A 579 -32.20 2.37 -25.63
CA GLU A 579 -31.02 2.76 -26.40
C GLU A 579 -29.89 1.75 -26.15
N ASP A 580 -29.58 0.95 -27.17
CA ASP A 580 -28.36 0.14 -27.24
C ASP A 580 -27.14 1.07 -27.34
N LYS A 581 -26.73 1.66 -26.21
CA LYS A 581 -25.37 2.19 -26.07
C LYS A 581 -24.54 1.12 -25.36
N GLU A 582 -23.49 0.64 -26.04
CA GLU A 582 -22.47 -0.20 -25.41
C GLU A 582 -22.10 0.42 -24.06
N SER A 583 -21.97 -0.39 -23.00
CA SER A 583 -21.57 0.10 -21.68
C SER A 583 -20.11 0.56 -21.73
N ILE A 584 -19.91 1.81 -22.11
CA ILE A 584 -18.59 2.44 -22.18
C ILE A 584 -18.19 2.81 -20.75
N SER A 585 -17.09 2.22 -20.26
CA SER A 585 -16.52 2.57 -18.95
C SER A 585 -16.25 4.08 -18.86
N GLY A 586 -16.20 4.64 -17.64
CA GLY A 586 -15.96 6.08 -17.42
C GLY A 586 -14.72 6.65 -18.15
N HIS A 587 -13.73 5.83 -18.49
CA HIS A 587 -12.56 6.25 -19.26
C HIS A 587 -12.90 6.65 -20.71
N SER A 588 -13.86 5.99 -21.35
CA SER A 588 -14.17 6.20 -22.77
C SER A 588 -15.37 7.13 -23.02
N ARG A 589 -16.14 7.50 -21.98
CA ARG A 589 -17.15 8.59 -22.07
C ARG A 589 -16.54 9.98 -22.25
N LEU A 590 -15.34 10.22 -21.73
CA LEU A 590 -14.65 11.52 -21.84
C LEU A 590 -14.11 11.81 -23.26
N TYR A 591 -13.90 10.77 -24.07
CA TYR A 591 -13.35 10.90 -25.43
C TYR A 591 -14.40 10.66 -26.54
N SER A 592 -15.52 10.00 -26.23
CA SER A 592 -16.63 9.88 -27.18
C SER A 592 -17.24 11.25 -27.51
N ASP A 593 -17.32 12.14 -26.52
CA ASP A 593 -17.89 13.48 -26.71
C ASP A 593 -17.02 14.36 -27.63
N GLU A 594 -15.69 14.15 -27.65
CA GLU A 594 -14.77 14.87 -28.56
C GLU A 594 -14.85 14.36 -30.02
N GLU A 595 -15.06 13.05 -30.21
CA GLU A 595 -15.25 12.48 -31.55
C GLU A 595 -16.62 12.82 -32.14
N GLU A 596 -17.68 12.81 -31.33
CA GLU A 596 -19.01 13.27 -31.76
C GLU A 596 -19.00 14.77 -32.11
N GLN A 597 -18.36 15.63 -31.30
CA GLN A 597 -18.24 17.07 -31.61
C GLN A 597 -17.45 17.37 -32.89
N LYS A 598 -16.37 16.62 -33.17
CA LYS A 598 -15.62 16.76 -34.44
C LYS A 598 -16.44 16.28 -35.65
N SER A 599 -17.23 15.22 -35.50
CA SER A 599 -18.07 14.70 -36.59
C SER A 599 -19.25 15.62 -36.94
N VAL A 600 -19.81 16.33 -35.95
CA VAL A 600 -20.89 17.31 -36.13
C VAL A 600 -20.36 18.59 -36.76
N SER A 601 -19.17 19.07 -36.34
CA SER A 601 -18.55 20.27 -36.94
C SER A 601 -18.18 20.05 -38.42
N CYS A 602 -17.79 18.83 -38.82
CA CYS A 602 -17.41 18.52 -40.19
C CYS A 602 -18.61 18.38 -41.16
N LYS A 603 -19.85 18.22 -40.64
CA LYS A 603 -21.08 18.13 -41.46
C LYS A 603 -21.74 19.48 -41.72
N ILE A 604 -21.42 20.52 -40.93
CA ILE A 604 -22.09 21.82 -41.01
C ILE A 604 -21.47 22.72 -42.11
N GLU A 605 -20.24 22.45 -42.58
CA GLU A 605 -19.57 23.26 -43.60
C GLU A 605 -19.93 22.91 -45.07
N THR A 606 -20.69 21.86 -45.35
CA THR A 606 -20.98 21.43 -46.75
C THR A 606 -22.37 21.75 -47.30
N THR A 607 -23.23 22.47 -46.57
CA THR A 607 -24.53 22.91 -47.13
C THR A 607 -24.55 24.42 -47.34
N GLY A 608 -23.90 24.86 -48.42
CA GLY A 608 -24.16 26.17 -49.02
C GLY A 608 -25.52 26.20 -49.76
N PRO A 609 -26.20 27.35 -49.82
CA PRO A 609 -27.54 27.44 -50.40
C PRO A 609 -27.49 27.38 -51.92
N LYS A 610 -28.25 26.48 -52.54
CA LYS A 610 -28.63 26.58 -53.96
C LYS A 610 -30.13 26.86 -54.04
N HIS A 611 -30.44 28.10 -54.42
CA HIS A 611 -31.75 28.53 -54.91
C HIS A 611 -32.13 27.77 -56.19
N LEU A 612 -33.32 27.17 -56.20
CA LEU A 612 -34.43 27.51 -57.11
C LEU A 612 -35.71 26.82 -56.63
#